data_AF-A0A7X9BRM8-F1
#
_entry.id   AF-A0A7X9BRM8-F1
#
_cell.length_a   1.000
_cell.length_b   1.000
_cell.length_c   1.000
_cell.angle_alpha   90.00
_cell.angle_beta   90.00
_cell.angle_gamma   90.00
#
_symmetry.space_group_name_H-M   'P 1'
#
loop_
_entity.id
_entity.type
_entity.pdbx_description
1 polymer ?
#
loop_
_entity_poly.entity_id
_entity_poly.type
_entity_poly.pdbx_seq_one_letter_code
_entity_poly.pdbx_strand_id
1 'polypeptide(L)'
;MSKTWYPVIDYLTCIECNICIDKCPHGVYDVTKAPCPVVVNPTSCVDHCHGCGNVCPVGAITYVGDNTGWTPLSGSKIVEESSCSCGSCEPSDKKVLVEYLYLDLKTCDRCIGTDIVLDEVMATLTPALELAGYAVEYRKTEITTAELAIQYEFLSSPTIRVNGQDICQTVSETSCGCCSEISDTDVDCRVFEYDGKSYEVPPKEMLADNILRSVFGIIESSCSCGNYELPDNLRAFFDGKKNKKCSCGGDCC
;
A
#
# COMPACT_ATOMS: atom_id res chain seq x y z
N MET A 1 26.55 21.18 28.68
CA MET A 1 27.00 21.04 27.28
C MET A 1 28.00 19.91 27.24
N SER A 2 27.79 18.94 26.36
CA SER A 2 28.50 17.65 26.33
C SER A 2 29.18 17.46 24.97
N LYS A 3 30.37 16.85 24.95
CA LYS A 3 31.05 16.50 23.69
C LYS A 3 30.59 15.15 23.12
N THR A 4 29.92 14.36 23.94
CA THR A 4 29.57 12.96 23.63
C THR A 4 28.07 12.73 23.58
N TRP A 5 27.25 13.77 23.84
CA TRP A 5 25.80 13.70 23.83
C TRP A 5 25.23 14.67 22.80
N TYR A 6 24.58 14.17 21.75
CA TYR A 6 23.88 14.97 20.75
C TYR A 6 22.86 14.12 19.97
N PRO A 7 21.78 14.74 19.46
CA PRO A 7 20.75 14.03 18.71
C PRO A 7 21.26 13.59 17.33
N VAL A 8 20.82 12.41 16.90
CA VAL A 8 20.98 11.85 15.55
C VAL A 8 19.59 11.64 14.98
N ILE A 9 19.37 12.16 13.78
CA ILE A 9 18.06 12.15 13.12
C ILE A 9 18.08 11.06 12.06
N ASP A 10 17.07 10.19 12.10
CA ASP A 10 16.71 9.33 11.00
C ASP A 10 15.84 10.13 10.01
N TYR A 11 16.45 10.58 8.92
CA TYR A 11 15.77 11.38 7.89
C TYR A 11 14.74 10.58 7.07
N LEU A 12 14.80 9.25 7.05
CA LEU A 12 13.80 8.43 6.37
C LEU A 12 12.50 8.35 7.19
N THR A 13 12.63 8.35 8.50
CA THR A 13 11.49 8.36 9.43
C THR A 13 10.98 9.77 9.73
N CYS A 14 11.81 10.80 9.57
CA CYS A 14 11.45 12.19 9.87
C CYS A 14 10.37 12.73 8.92
N ILE A 15 9.22 13.14 9.47
CA ILE A 15 8.12 13.77 8.73
C ILE A 15 8.24 15.31 8.63
N GLU A 16 9.41 15.87 8.92
CA GLU A 16 9.70 17.32 8.85
C GLU A 16 8.67 18.21 9.59
N CYS A 17 8.20 17.77 10.76
CA CYS A 17 7.19 18.49 11.55
C CYS A 17 7.69 19.76 12.26
N ASN A 18 8.99 20.09 12.17
CA ASN A 18 9.65 21.25 12.80
C ASN A 18 9.65 21.32 14.36
N ILE A 19 8.93 20.45 15.07
CA ILE A 19 8.76 20.51 16.53
C ILE A 19 10.11 20.48 17.29
N CYS A 20 11.06 19.63 16.85
CA CYS A 20 12.35 19.49 17.52
C CYS A 20 13.22 20.76 17.43
N ILE A 21 13.12 21.51 16.33
CA ILE A 21 13.81 22.79 16.12
C ILE A 21 13.19 23.84 17.05
N ASP A 22 11.87 23.97 17.04
CA ASP A 22 11.14 24.97 17.82
C ASP A 22 11.28 24.78 19.34
N LYS A 23 11.39 23.53 19.79
CA LYS A 23 11.45 23.18 21.21
C LYS A 23 12.86 23.16 21.80
N CYS A 24 13.91 23.30 20.99
CA CYS A 24 15.29 23.25 21.48
C CYS A 24 15.82 24.66 21.79
N PRO A 25 15.92 25.10 23.06
CA PRO A 25 16.41 26.43 23.40
C PRO A 25 17.93 26.55 23.33
N HIS A 26 18.65 25.45 23.05
CA HIS A 26 20.11 25.38 23.13
C HIS A 26 20.81 25.63 21.80
N GLY A 27 20.07 25.98 20.74
CA GLY A 27 20.66 26.29 19.43
C GLY A 27 21.39 25.11 18.80
N VAL A 28 20.96 23.87 19.09
CA VAL A 28 21.55 22.64 18.54
C VAL A 28 21.27 22.52 17.03
N TYR A 29 20.08 22.98 16.61
CA TYR A 29 19.61 22.90 15.22
C TYR A 29 19.88 24.19 14.44
N ASP A 30 20.08 24.05 13.13
CA ASP A 30 20.12 25.15 12.17
C ASP A 30 18.69 25.58 11.82
N VAL A 31 18.24 26.68 12.41
CA VAL A 31 16.90 27.24 12.18
C VAL A 31 16.68 27.69 10.74
N THR A 32 17.75 27.94 9.96
CA THR A 32 17.64 28.34 8.55
C THR A 32 17.30 27.18 7.63
N LYS A 33 17.46 25.94 8.11
CA LYS A 33 17.15 24.70 7.39
C LYS A 33 15.78 24.12 7.74
N ALA A 34 15.05 24.76 8.65
CA ALA A 34 13.69 24.40 8.98
C ALA A 34 12.81 24.29 7.71
N PRO A 35 11.94 23.27 7.61
CA PRO A 35 11.56 22.32 8.66
C PRO A 35 12.48 21.08 8.80
N CYS A 36 13.51 20.96 7.97
CA CYS A 36 14.45 19.84 8.01
C CYS A 36 15.43 19.99 9.20
N PRO A 37 15.47 19.05 10.17
CA PRO A 37 16.23 19.20 11.40
C PRO A 37 17.72 18.89 11.21
N VAL A 38 18.50 19.91 10.84
CA VAL A 38 19.96 19.82 10.70
C VAL A 38 20.64 20.19 12.02
N VAL A 39 21.42 19.28 12.59
CA VAL A 39 22.22 19.53 13.81
C VAL A 39 23.51 20.25 13.44
N VAL A 40 23.64 21.52 13.82
CA VAL A 40 24.81 22.37 13.53
C VAL A 40 25.71 22.58 14.74
N ASN A 41 25.15 22.56 15.95
CA ASN A 41 25.89 22.74 17.20
C ASN A 41 25.69 21.53 18.14
N PRO A 42 26.24 20.35 17.81
CA PRO A 42 26.03 19.13 18.60
C PRO A 42 26.48 19.31 20.05
N THR A 43 27.56 20.06 20.29
CA THR A 43 28.09 20.29 21.65
C THR A 43 27.20 21.17 22.53
N SER A 44 26.26 21.90 21.94
CA SER A 44 25.30 22.72 22.70
C SER A 44 24.22 21.88 23.36
N CYS A 45 24.09 20.60 22.99
CA CYS A 45 23.15 19.70 23.64
C CYS A 45 23.51 19.53 25.13
N VAL A 46 22.48 19.52 25.97
CA VAL A 46 22.63 19.25 27.40
C VAL A 46 22.80 17.75 27.58
N ASP A 47 23.76 17.37 28.42
CA ASP A 47 24.08 15.99 28.71
C ASP A 47 22.84 15.26 29.27
N HIS A 48 22.56 14.05 28.78
CA HIS A 48 21.38 13.25 29.14
C HIS A 48 20.02 13.90 28.82
N CYS A 49 19.96 14.87 27.90
CA CYS A 49 18.71 15.51 27.48
C CYS A 49 18.04 14.77 26.32
N HIS A 50 16.78 14.36 26.51
CA HIS A 50 15.93 13.73 25.50
C HIS A 50 14.80 14.62 24.98
N GLY A 51 14.88 15.94 25.21
CA GLY A 51 13.76 16.86 24.98
C GLY A 51 13.20 16.83 23.56
N CYS A 52 14.06 16.81 22.54
CA CYS A 52 13.61 16.72 21.14
C CYS A 52 13.08 15.33 20.77
N GLY A 53 13.68 14.26 21.30
CA GLY A 53 13.20 12.89 21.09
C GLY A 53 11.82 12.65 21.71
N ASN A 54 11.56 13.18 22.91
CA ASN A 54 10.29 13.04 23.63
C ASN A 54 9.12 13.75 22.93
N VAL A 55 9.38 14.75 22.10
CA VAL A 55 8.35 15.49 21.35
C VAL A 55 8.27 15.07 19.88
N CYS A 56 9.10 14.11 19.45
CA CYS A 56 9.08 13.62 18.08
C CYS A 56 7.89 12.66 17.89
N PRO A 57 6.91 12.99 17.03
CA PRO A 57 5.69 12.19 16.90
C PRO A 57 5.94 10.81 16.28
N VAL A 58 7.03 10.68 15.51
CA VAL A 58 7.41 9.47 14.75
C VAL A 58 8.67 8.79 15.31
N GLY A 59 9.22 9.28 16.43
CA GLY A 59 10.37 8.66 17.07
C GLY A 59 11.68 8.70 16.27
N ALA A 60 11.84 9.62 15.33
CA ALA A 60 13.00 9.70 14.40
C ALA A 60 14.32 10.20 15.03
N ILE A 61 14.42 10.35 16.35
CA ILE A 61 15.58 10.96 17.01
C ILE A 61 16.17 9.99 18.04
N THR A 62 17.46 9.69 17.89
CA THR A 62 18.28 8.95 18.85
C THR A 62 19.43 9.83 19.34
N TYR A 63 20.26 9.35 20.28
CA TYR A 63 21.34 10.15 20.86
C TYR A 63 22.65 9.37 20.87
N VAL A 64 23.73 10.01 20.42
CA VAL A 64 25.09 9.45 20.60
C VAL A 64 25.42 9.48 22.09
N GLY A 65 26.04 8.40 22.58
CA GLY A 65 26.47 8.28 23.97
C GLY A 65 25.37 7.99 24.97
N ASP A 66 24.14 7.70 24.51
CA ASP A 66 23.04 7.37 25.41
C ASP A 66 23.25 6.03 26.12
N ASN A 67 23.25 6.10 27.45
CA ASN A 67 23.39 4.97 28.37
C ASN A 67 22.27 4.96 29.43
N THR A 68 21.19 5.72 29.21
CA THR A 68 20.08 5.88 30.16
C THR A 68 18.99 4.82 30.01
N GLY A 69 19.02 4.05 28.92
CA GLY A 69 17.93 3.14 28.56
C GLY A 69 16.69 3.85 28.02
N TRP A 70 16.78 5.15 27.71
CA TRP A 70 15.70 5.88 27.07
C TRP A 70 15.44 5.35 25.65
N THR A 71 14.17 5.34 25.27
CA THR A 71 13.73 4.96 23.92
C THR A 71 12.69 5.96 23.42
N PRO A 72 12.64 6.23 22.09
CA PRO A 72 11.65 7.15 21.53
C PRO A 72 10.23 6.63 21.77
N LEU A 73 9.35 7.49 22.30
CA LEU A 73 7.96 7.15 22.68
C LEU A 73 7.16 6.52 21.52
N SER A 74 7.41 6.95 20.29
CA SER A 74 6.76 6.45 19.07
C SER A 74 7.64 5.51 18.24
N GLY A 75 8.85 5.17 18.71
CA GLY A 75 9.82 4.30 18.02
C GLY A 75 9.81 2.84 18.51
N SER A 76 8.72 2.40 19.14
CA SER A 76 8.59 1.04 19.67
C SER A 76 8.41 0.00 18.55
N LYS A 77 9.43 -0.88 18.41
CA LYS A 77 9.58 -2.09 17.58
C LYS A 77 10.23 -1.80 16.22
N ILE A 78 11.45 -2.26 15.92
CA ILE A 78 12.03 -3.60 16.16
C ILE A 78 13.51 -3.46 16.57
N VAL A 79 13.85 -3.82 17.80
CA VAL A 79 15.18 -4.37 18.09
C VAL A 79 14.93 -5.84 18.33
N GLU A 80 15.10 -6.67 17.30
CA GLU A 80 15.33 -8.08 17.55
C GLU A 80 16.66 -8.19 18.28
N GLU A 81 16.64 -8.70 19.51
CA GLU A 81 17.81 -9.24 20.15
C GLU A 81 18.36 -10.37 19.27
N SER A 82 19.29 -10.04 18.37
CA SER A 82 20.20 -11.02 17.80
C SER A 82 21.21 -11.42 18.88
N SER A 83 20.76 -12.26 19.81
CA SER A 83 21.63 -13.08 20.65
C SER A 83 22.06 -14.33 19.86
N CYS A 84 23.23 -14.23 19.24
CA CYS A 84 24.22 -15.25 18.88
C CYS A 84 23.79 -16.73 18.62
N SER A 85 24.03 -17.23 17.40
CA SER A 85 24.96 -18.37 17.13
C SER A 85 24.87 -18.91 15.69
N CYS A 86 26.03 -18.98 15.02
CA CYS A 86 26.47 -19.93 13.98
C CYS A 86 25.40 -20.70 13.14
N GLY A 87 25.43 -20.46 11.81
CA GLY A 87 25.14 -21.49 10.80
C GLY A 87 23.93 -21.26 9.88
N SER A 88 24.20 -20.63 8.72
CA SER A 88 23.37 -20.62 7.50
C SER A 88 21.98 -19.96 7.60
N CYS A 89 21.92 -18.67 7.27
CA CYS A 89 20.68 -18.00 6.90
C CYS A 89 20.41 -18.26 5.42
N GLU A 90 19.47 -19.16 5.12
CA GLU A 90 18.86 -19.21 3.80
C GLU A 90 18.16 -17.87 3.53
N PRO A 91 18.35 -17.24 2.36
CA PRO A 91 17.62 -16.04 2.01
C PRO A 91 16.13 -16.38 1.97
N SER A 92 15.30 -15.63 2.70
CA SER A 92 13.86 -15.66 2.47
C SER A 92 13.61 -15.26 1.03
N ASP A 93 13.05 -16.17 0.22
CA ASP A 93 12.69 -15.89 -1.16
C ASP A 93 11.76 -14.67 -1.20
N LYS A 94 12.26 -13.54 -1.70
CA LYS A 94 11.48 -12.30 -1.82
C LYS A 94 10.45 -12.45 -2.94
N LYS A 95 9.28 -13.02 -2.64
CA LYS A 95 8.21 -13.22 -3.64
C LYS A 95 7.27 -12.01 -3.67
N VAL A 96 6.92 -11.58 -4.87
CA VAL A 96 5.89 -10.55 -5.13
C VAL A 96 4.82 -11.19 -5.99
N LEU A 97 3.60 -11.29 -5.46
CA LEU A 97 2.44 -11.74 -6.21
C LEU A 97 1.59 -10.52 -6.59
N VAL A 98 1.46 -10.25 -7.89
CA VAL A 98 0.54 -9.24 -8.41
C VAL A 98 -0.67 -9.96 -9.02
N GLU A 99 -1.86 -9.62 -8.55
CA GLU A 99 -3.11 -10.25 -9.00
C GLU A 99 -4.03 -9.21 -9.65
N TYR A 100 -4.64 -9.59 -10.77
CA TYR A 100 -5.66 -8.82 -11.44
C TYR A 100 -6.98 -9.60 -11.45
N LEU A 101 -7.97 -9.09 -10.72
CA LEU A 101 -9.31 -9.68 -10.60
C LEU A 101 -10.30 -8.83 -11.39
N TYR A 102 -11.07 -9.46 -12.27
CA TYR A 102 -11.97 -8.75 -13.20
C TYR A 102 -13.22 -9.56 -13.53
N LEU A 103 -14.25 -8.89 -14.05
CA LEU A 103 -15.50 -9.53 -14.47
C LEU A 103 -15.51 -9.97 -15.93
N ASP A 104 -14.93 -9.19 -16.85
CA ASP A 104 -14.97 -9.48 -18.28
C ASP A 104 -13.87 -8.72 -19.07
N LEU A 105 -13.08 -9.43 -19.87
CA LEU A 105 -12.05 -8.86 -20.76
C LEU A 105 -12.42 -8.92 -22.24
N LYS A 106 -13.70 -9.08 -22.57
CA LYS A 106 -14.16 -9.22 -23.96
C LYS A 106 -15.04 -8.06 -24.43
N THR A 107 -15.79 -7.50 -23.50
CA THR A 107 -16.87 -6.56 -23.74
C THR A 107 -16.70 -5.31 -22.88
N CYS A 108 -16.20 -5.45 -21.65
CA CYS A 108 -16.10 -4.30 -20.77
C CYS A 108 -14.82 -3.46 -20.95
N ASP A 109 -15.00 -2.25 -21.46
CA ASP A 109 -13.92 -1.28 -21.72
C ASP A 109 -13.08 -0.92 -20.48
N ARG A 110 -13.68 -0.82 -19.29
CA ARG A 110 -12.93 -0.52 -18.05
C ARG A 110 -11.97 -1.64 -17.68
N CYS A 111 -12.41 -2.89 -17.80
CA CYS A 111 -11.59 -4.06 -17.51
C CYS A 111 -10.52 -4.22 -18.59
N ILE A 112 -10.89 -4.15 -19.87
CA ILE A 112 -9.95 -4.26 -21.01
C ILE A 112 -8.89 -3.14 -20.94
N GLY A 113 -9.31 -1.91 -20.70
CA GLY A 113 -8.39 -0.77 -20.58
C GLY A 113 -7.42 -0.95 -19.41
N THR A 114 -7.92 -1.39 -18.26
CA THR A 114 -7.07 -1.66 -17.08
C THR A 114 -6.08 -2.80 -17.36
N ASP A 115 -6.51 -3.86 -18.05
CA ASP A 115 -5.67 -5.00 -18.43
C ASP A 115 -4.48 -4.57 -19.29
N ILE A 116 -4.74 -3.76 -20.33
CA ILE A 116 -3.71 -3.23 -21.23
C ILE A 116 -2.70 -2.38 -20.45
N VAL A 117 -3.19 -1.44 -19.64
CA VAL A 117 -2.31 -0.54 -18.87
C VAL A 117 -1.48 -1.33 -17.86
N LEU A 118 -2.08 -2.30 -17.17
CA LEU A 118 -1.39 -3.11 -16.17
C LEU A 118 -0.33 -4.02 -16.81
N ASP A 119 -0.62 -4.62 -17.97
CA ASP A 119 0.36 -5.43 -18.72
C ASP A 119 1.60 -4.60 -19.07
N GLU A 120 1.41 -3.37 -19.55
CA GLU A 120 2.52 -2.47 -19.89
C GLU A 120 3.34 -2.05 -18.65
N VAL A 121 2.68 -1.83 -17.52
CA VAL A 121 3.34 -1.54 -16.24
C VAL A 121 4.13 -2.74 -15.75
N MET A 122 3.54 -3.94 -15.75
CA MET A 122 4.22 -5.16 -15.31
C MET A 122 5.39 -5.54 -16.22
N ALA A 123 5.27 -5.32 -17.54
CA ALA A 123 6.39 -5.51 -18.47
C ALA A 123 7.59 -4.60 -18.14
N THR A 124 7.35 -3.45 -17.51
CA THR A 124 8.39 -2.51 -17.08
C THR A 124 8.92 -2.83 -15.67
N LEU A 125 8.04 -3.17 -14.74
CA LEU A 125 8.40 -3.37 -13.33
C LEU A 125 9.02 -4.74 -13.05
N THR A 126 8.57 -5.81 -13.72
CA THR A 126 9.08 -7.16 -13.48
C THR A 126 10.60 -7.25 -13.61
N PRO A 127 11.24 -6.76 -14.69
CA PRO A 127 12.71 -6.78 -14.79
C PRO A 127 13.41 -5.99 -13.68
N ALA A 128 12.82 -4.87 -13.23
CA ALA A 128 13.38 -4.04 -12.17
C ALA A 128 13.31 -4.74 -10.81
N LEU A 129 12.20 -5.43 -10.52
CA LEU A 129 12.00 -6.21 -9.31
C LEU A 129 12.87 -7.47 -9.28
N GLU A 130 12.99 -8.17 -10.40
CA GLU A 130 13.90 -9.32 -10.55
C GLU A 130 15.37 -8.91 -10.34
N LEU A 131 15.77 -7.76 -10.90
CA LEU A 131 17.11 -7.19 -10.65
C LEU A 131 17.34 -6.88 -9.17
N ALA A 132 16.30 -6.47 -8.44
CA ALA A 132 16.34 -6.25 -6.99
C ALA A 132 16.27 -7.55 -6.17
N GLY A 133 16.25 -8.72 -6.84
CA GLY A 133 16.25 -10.04 -6.23
C GLY A 133 14.87 -10.55 -5.81
N TYR A 134 13.79 -9.98 -6.36
CA TYR A 134 12.42 -10.46 -6.14
C TYR A 134 12.02 -11.48 -7.21
N ALA A 135 11.29 -12.52 -6.81
CA ALA A 135 10.58 -13.39 -7.73
C ALA A 135 9.16 -12.85 -7.92
N VAL A 136 8.83 -12.38 -9.13
CA VAL A 136 7.53 -11.78 -9.43
C VAL A 136 6.61 -12.83 -10.07
N GLU A 137 5.42 -13.00 -9.51
CA GLU A 137 4.33 -13.76 -10.11
C GLU A 137 3.21 -12.79 -10.48
N TYR A 138 2.73 -12.85 -11.72
CA TYR A 138 1.61 -12.03 -12.19
C TYR A 138 0.47 -12.93 -12.64
N ARG A 139 -0.71 -12.79 -12.03
CA ARG A 139 -1.88 -13.64 -12.26
C ARG A 139 -3.11 -12.82 -12.59
N LYS A 140 -3.86 -13.29 -13.60
CA LYS A 140 -5.15 -12.74 -14.01
C LYS A 140 -6.26 -13.74 -13.67
N THR A 141 -7.31 -13.31 -12.98
CA THR A 141 -8.43 -14.16 -12.54
C THR A 141 -9.76 -13.53 -12.94
N GLU A 142 -10.51 -14.22 -13.80
CA GLU A 142 -11.89 -13.83 -14.14
C GLU A 142 -12.87 -14.32 -13.07
N ILE A 143 -13.56 -13.39 -12.40
CA ILE A 143 -14.56 -13.68 -11.37
C ILE A 143 -15.92 -13.91 -12.05
N THR A 144 -16.13 -15.15 -12.47
CA THR A 144 -17.30 -15.51 -13.28
C THR A 144 -18.58 -15.80 -12.47
N THR A 145 -18.47 -16.06 -11.16
CA THR A 145 -19.59 -16.42 -10.28
C THR A 145 -19.50 -15.73 -8.92
N ALA A 146 -20.64 -15.70 -8.20
CA ALA A 146 -20.73 -15.15 -6.85
C ALA A 146 -19.89 -15.94 -5.83
N GLU A 147 -19.78 -17.25 -6.01
CA GLU A 147 -18.96 -18.12 -5.14
C GLU A 147 -17.47 -17.77 -5.28
N LEU A 148 -17.01 -17.47 -6.51
CA LEU A 148 -15.66 -16.99 -6.74
C LEU A 148 -15.45 -15.60 -6.14
N ALA A 149 -16.44 -14.70 -6.24
CA ALA A 149 -16.35 -13.38 -5.62
C ALA A 149 -16.17 -13.48 -4.09
N ILE A 150 -16.90 -14.39 -3.44
CA ILE A 150 -16.75 -14.69 -2.01
C ILE A 150 -15.36 -15.27 -1.71
N GLN A 151 -14.93 -16.26 -2.49
CA GLN A 151 -13.63 -16.92 -2.27
C GLN A 151 -12.45 -15.94 -2.33
N TYR A 152 -12.53 -14.96 -3.23
CA TYR A 152 -11.47 -13.96 -3.41
C TYR A 152 -11.70 -12.67 -2.63
N GLU A 153 -12.77 -12.57 -1.83
CA GLU A 153 -13.18 -11.33 -1.18
C GLU A 153 -13.22 -10.14 -2.16
N PHE A 154 -13.74 -10.40 -3.37
CA PHE A 154 -13.75 -9.44 -4.46
C PHE A 154 -14.82 -8.38 -4.19
N LEU A 155 -14.42 -7.11 -4.15
CA LEU A 155 -15.34 -6.01 -3.85
C LEU A 155 -15.90 -5.36 -5.11
N SER A 156 -15.03 -5.06 -6.08
CA SER A 156 -15.43 -4.41 -7.32
C SER A 156 -14.46 -4.68 -8.46
N SER A 157 -14.98 -4.64 -9.69
CA SER A 157 -14.17 -4.79 -10.90
C SER A 157 -13.79 -3.44 -11.49
N PRO A 158 -12.56 -3.27 -12.00
CA PRO A 158 -11.40 -4.15 -11.84
C PRO A 158 -10.74 -4.03 -10.46
N THR A 159 -10.08 -5.07 -9.95
CA THR A 159 -9.26 -5.00 -8.71
C THR A 159 -7.84 -5.48 -8.99
N ILE A 160 -6.84 -4.76 -8.45
CA ILE A 160 -5.43 -5.12 -8.55
C ILE A 160 -4.89 -5.27 -7.13
N ARG A 161 -4.21 -6.38 -6.86
CA ARG A 161 -3.61 -6.67 -5.55
C ARG A 161 -2.12 -6.93 -5.67
N VAL A 162 -1.39 -6.57 -4.63
CA VAL A 162 0.01 -6.93 -4.43
C VAL A 162 0.11 -7.67 -3.10
N ASN A 163 0.56 -8.92 -3.13
CA ASN A 163 0.65 -9.80 -1.96
C ASN A 163 -0.67 -9.91 -1.18
N GLY A 164 -1.80 -9.99 -1.91
CA GLY A 164 -3.14 -10.08 -1.33
C GLY A 164 -3.76 -8.74 -0.88
N GLN A 165 -3.00 -7.65 -0.89
CA GLN A 165 -3.49 -6.32 -0.51
C GLN A 165 -3.89 -5.52 -1.75
N ASP A 166 -5.09 -4.92 -1.73
CA ASP A 166 -5.53 -4.02 -2.79
C ASP A 166 -4.64 -2.78 -2.89
N ILE A 167 -4.25 -2.42 -4.12
CA ILE A 167 -3.40 -1.25 -4.39
C ILE A 167 -4.12 0.08 -4.11
N CYS A 168 -5.46 0.08 -4.04
CA CYS A 168 -6.20 1.23 -3.50
C CYS A 168 -6.77 0.85 -2.14
N GLN A 169 -6.55 1.69 -1.14
CA GLN A 169 -7.01 1.49 0.23
C GLN A 169 -8.54 1.51 0.34
N THR A 170 -9.22 2.18 -0.57
CA THR A 170 -10.68 2.33 -0.60
C THR A 170 -11.23 2.05 -2.00
N VAL A 171 -12.48 1.60 -2.06
CA VAL A 171 -13.21 1.35 -3.30
C VAL A 171 -14.19 2.50 -3.54
N SER A 172 -14.11 3.11 -4.73
CA SER A 172 -15.07 4.08 -5.25
C SER A 172 -15.66 3.49 -6.54
N GLU A 173 -16.95 3.73 -6.80
CA GLU A 173 -17.67 3.11 -7.92
C GLU A 173 -18.55 4.10 -8.68
N THR A 174 -18.75 3.82 -9.96
CA THR A 174 -19.70 4.53 -10.82
C THR A 174 -20.40 3.57 -11.77
N SER A 175 -21.61 3.93 -12.21
CA SER A 175 -22.39 3.13 -13.17
C SER A 175 -21.58 2.78 -14.40
N CYS A 176 -21.69 1.52 -14.78
CA CYS A 176 -20.81 0.88 -15.74
C CYS A 176 -21.63 0.25 -16.87
N GLY A 177 -21.77 1.00 -17.97
CA GLY A 177 -22.62 0.60 -19.10
C GLY A 177 -22.33 -0.80 -19.64
N CYS A 178 -21.05 -1.17 -19.80
CA CYS A 178 -20.65 -2.50 -20.27
C CYS A 178 -21.19 -3.62 -19.35
N CYS A 179 -21.00 -3.50 -18.03
CA CYS A 179 -21.39 -4.50 -17.06
C CYS A 179 -22.91 -4.56 -16.95
N SER A 180 -23.57 -3.41 -17.07
CA SER A 180 -25.02 -3.34 -17.10
C SER A 180 -25.64 -4.00 -18.32
N GLU A 181 -25.01 -3.86 -19.49
CA GLU A 181 -25.43 -4.57 -20.71
C GLU A 181 -25.16 -6.08 -20.60
N ILE A 182 -24.03 -6.48 -20.01
CA ILE A 182 -23.68 -7.90 -19.81
C ILE A 182 -24.72 -8.58 -18.92
N SER A 183 -25.09 -7.95 -17.80
CA SER A 183 -26.03 -8.50 -16.81
C SER A 183 -27.49 -8.17 -17.09
N ASP A 184 -27.80 -7.23 -17.99
CA ASP A 184 -29.16 -6.69 -18.17
C ASP A 184 -29.74 -6.11 -16.86
N THR A 185 -28.88 -5.46 -16.07
CA THR A 185 -29.22 -4.86 -14.77
C THR A 185 -28.25 -3.70 -14.50
N ASP A 186 -28.67 -2.64 -13.82
CA ASP A 186 -27.74 -1.55 -13.47
C ASP A 186 -26.63 -2.05 -12.54
N VAL A 187 -25.37 -1.78 -12.89
CA VAL A 187 -24.19 -2.30 -12.20
C VAL A 187 -23.16 -1.18 -12.11
N ASP A 188 -22.78 -0.86 -10.88
CA ASP A 188 -21.66 0.03 -10.61
C ASP A 188 -20.35 -0.76 -10.63
N CYS A 189 -19.31 -0.17 -11.20
CA CYS A 189 -17.96 -0.74 -11.22
C CYS A 189 -16.94 0.27 -10.75
N ARG A 190 -15.78 -0.23 -10.34
CA ARG A 190 -14.73 0.55 -9.72
C ARG A 190 -14.26 1.70 -10.62
N VAL A 191 -13.98 2.80 -9.96
CA VAL A 191 -13.16 3.91 -10.47
C VAL A 191 -11.95 4.10 -9.57
N PHE A 192 -10.89 4.62 -10.16
CA PHE A 192 -9.60 4.81 -9.51
C PHE A 192 -9.41 6.30 -9.19
N GLU A 193 -9.15 6.60 -7.93
CA GLU A 193 -8.84 7.96 -7.49
C GLU A 193 -7.32 8.15 -7.41
N TYR A 194 -6.83 9.17 -8.12
CA TYR A 194 -5.41 9.52 -8.13
C TYR A 194 -5.22 11.01 -8.40
N ASP A 195 -4.40 11.67 -7.60
CA ASP A 195 -4.13 13.12 -7.70
C ASP A 195 -5.41 13.98 -7.73
N GLY A 196 -6.38 13.63 -6.89
CA GLY A 196 -7.67 14.32 -6.76
C GLY A 196 -8.61 14.16 -7.96
N LYS A 197 -8.30 13.27 -8.91
CA LYS A 197 -9.10 12.95 -10.09
C LYS A 197 -9.59 11.51 -10.06
N SER A 198 -10.73 11.26 -10.70
CA SER A 198 -11.30 9.94 -10.87
C SER A 198 -11.08 9.43 -12.29
N TYR A 199 -10.71 8.15 -12.41
CA TYR A 199 -10.41 7.49 -13.67
C TYR A 199 -11.14 6.16 -13.76
N GLU A 200 -11.76 5.88 -14.91
CA GLU A 200 -12.39 4.57 -15.17
C GLU A 200 -11.36 3.49 -15.54
N VAL A 201 -10.22 3.92 -16.09
CA VAL A 201 -9.03 3.11 -16.37
C VAL A 201 -7.86 3.79 -15.65
N PRO A 202 -7.14 3.11 -14.76
CA PRO A 202 -6.12 3.74 -13.94
C PRO A 202 -4.94 4.20 -14.82
N PRO A 203 -4.34 5.37 -14.56
CA PRO A 203 -3.14 5.81 -15.28
C PRO A 203 -1.92 4.95 -14.90
N LYS A 204 -0.94 4.84 -15.81
CA LYS A 204 0.26 4.02 -15.62
C LYS A 204 1.04 4.41 -14.37
N GLU A 205 1.16 5.71 -14.13
CA GLU A 205 1.90 6.30 -13.02
C GLU A 205 1.30 5.88 -11.68
N MET A 206 -0.04 5.87 -11.59
CA MET A 206 -0.75 5.40 -10.40
C MET A 206 -0.46 3.92 -10.12
N LEU A 207 -0.57 3.06 -11.14
CA LEU A 207 -0.31 1.62 -10.96
C LEU A 207 1.14 1.39 -10.55
N ALA A 208 2.09 2.03 -11.23
CA ALA A 208 3.51 1.87 -10.92
C ALA A 208 3.85 2.33 -9.50
N ASP A 209 3.40 3.52 -9.10
CA ASP A 209 3.64 4.07 -7.76
C ASP A 209 3.05 3.16 -6.67
N ASN A 210 1.77 2.76 -6.79
CA ASN A 210 1.13 1.93 -5.78
C ASN A 210 1.69 0.51 -5.72
N ILE A 211 2.02 -0.12 -6.85
CA ILE A 211 2.67 -1.44 -6.85
C ILE A 211 4.02 -1.36 -6.14
N LEU A 212 4.85 -0.37 -6.47
CA LEU A 212 6.16 -0.22 -5.83
C LEU A 212 6.04 0.12 -4.34
N ARG A 213 5.08 0.96 -3.95
CA ARG A 213 4.77 1.22 -2.53
C ARG A 213 4.30 -0.03 -1.81
N SER A 214 3.52 -0.90 -2.42
CA SER A 214 3.11 -2.17 -1.80
C SER A 214 4.27 -3.16 -1.68
N VAL A 215 5.23 -3.16 -2.62
CA VAL A 215 6.41 -4.04 -2.58
C VAL A 215 7.46 -3.57 -1.56
N PHE A 216 7.68 -2.25 -1.48
CA PHE A 216 8.75 -1.67 -0.65
C PHE A 216 8.26 -1.02 0.64
N GLY A 217 6.96 -0.78 0.76
CA GLY A 217 6.35 -0.22 1.96
C GLY A 217 6.42 -1.20 3.12
N ILE A 218 6.59 -0.65 4.33
CA ILE A 218 6.44 -1.40 5.56
C ILE A 218 5.03 -1.98 5.55
N ILE A 219 4.92 -3.30 5.66
CA ILE A 219 3.66 -4.02 5.83
C ILE A 219 3.05 -3.52 7.14
N GLU A 220 2.28 -2.43 7.09
CA GLU A 220 1.24 -2.25 8.10
C GLU A 220 0.23 -3.34 7.81
N SER A 221 0.36 -4.46 8.52
CA SER A 221 -0.69 -5.48 8.54
C SER A 221 -1.89 -4.88 9.27
N SER A 222 -2.65 -4.03 8.58
CA SER A 222 -4.02 -3.77 8.97
C SER A 222 -4.81 -5.01 8.61
N CYS A 223 -4.72 -6.03 9.46
CA CYS A 223 -5.63 -7.16 9.42
C CYS A 223 -7.01 -6.66 9.83
N SER A 224 -7.80 -6.17 8.87
CA SER A 224 -9.22 -5.93 9.09
C SER A 224 -9.92 -7.28 9.10
N CYS A 225 -10.16 -7.82 10.30
CA CYS A 225 -11.04 -8.96 10.52
C CYS A 225 -12.51 -8.52 10.39
N GLY A 226 -12.91 -8.13 9.18
CA GLY A 226 -14.31 -8.03 8.78
C GLY A 226 -14.75 -9.34 8.15
N ASN A 227 -15.94 -9.84 8.48
CA ASN A 227 -16.52 -10.94 7.70
C ASN A 227 -16.92 -10.37 6.34
N TYR A 228 -16.38 -10.92 5.25
CA TYR A 228 -16.76 -10.53 3.90
C TYR A 228 -18.24 -10.87 3.63
N GLU A 229 -18.95 -9.92 3.04
CA GLU A 229 -20.29 -10.11 2.49
C GLU A 229 -20.29 -9.70 1.01
N LEU A 230 -20.99 -10.47 0.16
CA LEU A 230 -21.08 -10.18 -1.27
C LEU A 230 -21.71 -8.79 -1.48
N PRO A 231 -20.99 -7.81 -2.05
CA PRO A 231 -21.50 -6.46 -2.17
C PRO A 231 -22.59 -6.34 -3.26
N ASP A 232 -23.39 -5.28 -3.17
CA ASP A 232 -24.62 -5.15 -3.97
C ASP A 232 -24.37 -5.03 -5.47
N ASN A 233 -23.28 -4.37 -5.88
CA ASN A 233 -22.82 -4.32 -7.27
C ASN A 233 -22.64 -5.72 -7.89
N LEU A 234 -21.99 -6.63 -7.16
CA LEU A 234 -21.71 -7.99 -7.61
C LEU A 234 -22.96 -8.86 -7.54
N ARG A 235 -23.80 -8.67 -6.53
CA ARG A 235 -25.12 -9.32 -6.45
C ARG A 235 -25.96 -8.98 -7.67
N ALA A 236 -26.09 -7.70 -8.00
CA ALA A 236 -26.80 -7.22 -9.17
C ALA A 236 -26.23 -7.80 -10.48
N PHE A 237 -24.90 -7.80 -10.62
CA PHE A 237 -24.23 -8.35 -11.80
C PHE A 237 -24.50 -9.85 -12.00
N PHE A 238 -24.30 -10.67 -10.95
CA PHE A 238 -24.45 -12.11 -11.07
C PHE A 238 -25.91 -12.56 -11.19
N ASP A 239 -26.84 -11.89 -10.51
CA ASP A 239 -28.26 -12.20 -10.61
C ASP A 239 -28.81 -11.82 -11.99
N GLY A 240 -28.43 -10.65 -12.53
CA GLY A 240 -28.77 -10.26 -13.90
C GLY A 240 -28.24 -11.26 -14.93
N LYS A 241 -26.98 -11.68 -14.81
CA LYS A 241 -26.37 -12.68 -15.70
C LYS A 241 -27.09 -14.03 -15.67
N LYS A 242 -27.64 -14.45 -14.52
CA LYS A 242 -28.48 -15.65 -14.40
C LYS A 242 -29.84 -15.48 -15.09
N ASN A 243 -30.51 -14.35 -14.87
CA ASN A 243 -31.82 -14.05 -15.46
C ASN A 243 -31.77 -13.94 -16.99
N LYS A 244 -30.68 -13.39 -17.53
CA LYS A 244 -30.42 -13.33 -18.98
C LYS A 244 -30.25 -14.72 -19.60
N LYS A 245 -29.61 -15.67 -18.89
CA LYS A 245 -29.52 -17.08 -19.34
C LYS A 245 -30.87 -17.81 -19.33
N CYS A 246 -31.79 -17.45 -18.45
CA CYS A 246 -33.12 -18.07 -18.34
C CYS A 246 -34.18 -17.49 -19.30
N SER A 247 -33.88 -16.43 -20.06
CA SER A 247 -34.84 -15.84 -21.00
C SER A 247 -34.93 -16.57 -22.35
N CYS A 248 -34.11 -17.61 -22.56
CA CYS A 248 -34.23 -18.53 -23.67
C CYS A 248 -35.17 -19.68 -23.29
N GLY A 249 -36.48 -19.40 -23.21
CA GLY A 249 -37.51 -20.43 -23.09
C GLY A 249 -37.44 -21.36 -24.30
N GLY A 250 -36.97 -22.59 -24.08
CA GLY A 250 -36.81 -23.60 -25.10
C GLY A 250 -36.79 -24.99 -24.50
N ASP A 251 -37.94 -25.43 -23.97
CA ASP A 251 -38.23 -26.86 -23.91
C ASP A 251 -38.33 -27.38 -25.35
N CYS A 252 -37.32 -28.13 -25.76
CA CYS A 252 -37.41 -29.09 -26.84
C CYS A 252 -37.95 -30.40 -26.26
N CYS A 253 -39.27 -30.56 -26.26
CA CYS A 253 -40.04 -31.79 -26.53
C CYS A 253 -41.54 -31.49 -26.39
#